data_AF-A0A520BE35-F1
#
_entry.id   AF-A0A520BE35-F1
#
_cell.length_a   1.000
_cell.length_b   1.000
_cell.length_c   1.000
_cell.angle_alpha   90.00
_cell.angle_beta   90.00
_cell.angle_gamma   90.00
#
_symmetry.space_group_name_H-M   'P 1'
#
loop_
_entity.id
_entity.type
_entity.pdbx_description
1 polymer ?
#
loop_
_entity_poly.entity_id
_entity_poly.type
_entity_poly.pdbx_seq_one_letter_code
_entity_poly.pdbx_strand_id
1 'polypeptide(L)'
;MTVSTRAATVLSRFPRHLGLDAPGTLFGEVVDGLAGHLDRLLADLGRVRRAHRLLQAEERSDLLLLAALHGMRADLLEPVRLRVAAALARAAQLRGDATAQAAALASLPDALALAPEAWPAVPGESDAAVLTRMAASIETLGLNAALVDAQRRVVVDLIAVHREGNGSCGALLRGAAALLGLKPGRLRRSSDDFWHLLDATERLLPAGAPLPRIDLLALEENPEEDVDIEPVPRRHRDLFTVERLGFGPVPCDAIVIAREDRCIWPMVVDIGLGHAVVYAGRLEDAQELRFRSSGIVELDGADVSNLAFSIDGGVFADEAAAVSGIDFVFADEAAGEAFGDRAACFGVCRPVATALDAPLPHAGGLTPPITLRVGTTRLRFFVREAVFAAECQADA
;
A
#
# COMPACT_ATOMS: atom_id res chain seq x y z
N MET A 1 -50.49 -11.75 -29.99
CA MET A 1 -49.32 -11.53 -29.10
C MET A 1 -48.08 -11.50 -29.97
N THR A 2 -47.22 -10.50 -29.79
CA THR A 2 -45.94 -10.41 -30.48
C THR A 2 -44.92 -11.32 -29.80
N VAL A 3 -44.43 -12.33 -30.53
CA VAL A 3 -43.38 -13.28 -30.07
C VAL A 3 -42.06 -12.53 -29.88
N SER A 4 -41.33 -12.82 -28.81
CA SER A 4 -40.05 -12.18 -28.52
C SER A 4 -39.01 -12.44 -29.62
N THR A 5 -38.06 -11.51 -29.83
CA THR A 5 -37.01 -11.64 -30.85
C THR A 5 -36.19 -12.93 -30.68
N ARG A 6 -35.96 -13.36 -29.43
CA ARG A 6 -35.26 -14.62 -29.14
C ARG A 6 -36.10 -15.83 -29.51
N ALA A 7 -37.39 -15.83 -29.15
CA ALA A 7 -38.29 -16.91 -29.53
C ALA A 7 -38.43 -17.03 -31.05
N ALA A 8 -38.53 -15.90 -31.77
CA ALA A 8 -38.50 -15.89 -33.23
C ALA A 8 -37.20 -16.50 -33.80
N THR A 9 -36.05 -16.21 -33.18
CA THR A 9 -34.74 -16.79 -33.57
C THR A 9 -34.65 -18.29 -33.29
N VAL A 10 -35.33 -18.79 -32.24
CA VAL A 10 -35.40 -20.22 -31.93
C VAL A 10 -36.34 -20.92 -32.90
N LEU A 11 -37.54 -20.37 -33.12
CA LEU A 11 -38.54 -20.91 -34.03
C LEU A 11 -38.04 -20.96 -35.48
N SER A 12 -37.23 -19.99 -35.91
CA SER A 12 -36.63 -19.97 -37.26
C SER A 12 -35.64 -21.11 -37.51
N ARG A 13 -35.21 -21.86 -36.49
CA ARG A 13 -34.32 -23.02 -36.62
C ARG A 13 -35.09 -24.31 -36.92
N PHE A 14 -36.41 -24.31 -36.78
CA PHE A 14 -37.24 -25.47 -37.10
C PHE A 14 -37.67 -25.48 -38.58
N PRO A 15 -37.97 -26.65 -39.16
CA PRO A 15 -38.46 -26.73 -40.53
C PRO A 15 -39.72 -25.91 -40.78
N ARG A 16 -39.71 -25.06 -41.81
CA ARG A 16 -40.81 -24.13 -42.13
C ARG A 16 -42.17 -24.80 -42.36
N HIS A 17 -42.20 -26.04 -42.85
CA HIS A 17 -43.45 -26.76 -43.13
C HIS A 17 -44.24 -27.13 -41.87
N LEU A 18 -43.66 -26.99 -40.68
CA LEU A 18 -44.33 -27.24 -39.40
C LEU A 18 -45.16 -26.03 -38.93
N GLY A 19 -44.98 -24.84 -39.51
CA GLY A 19 -45.77 -23.64 -39.19
C GLY A 19 -45.67 -23.18 -37.72
N LEU A 20 -44.57 -23.51 -37.04
CA LEU A 20 -44.40 -23.31 -35.59
C LEU A 20 -44.24 -21.84 -35.18
N ASP A 21 -43.96 -20.96 -36.13
CA ASP A 21 -43.84 -19.51 -35.96
C ASP A 21 -45.16 -18.76 -36.22
N ALA A 22 -46.24 -19.47 -36.59
CA ALA A 22 -47.56 -18.87 -36.78
C ALA A 22 -48.12 -18.35 -35.43
N PRO A 23 -48.75 -17.15 -35.41
CA PRO A 23 -49.38 -16.61 -34.21
C PRO A 23 -50.45 -17.55 -33.64
N GLY A 24 -50.44 -17.78 -32.32
CA GLY A 24 -51.43 -18.61 -31.62
C GLY A 24 -51.14 -20.11 -31.63
N THR A 25 -49.95 -20.53 -32.08
CA THR A 25 -49.52 -21.93 -31.92
C THR A 25 -49.08 -22.19 -30.47
N LEU A 26 -49.58 -23.28 -29.87
CA LEU A 26 -49.16 -23.71 -28.53
C LEU A 26 -47.64 -23.86 -28.43
N PHE A 27 -47.01 -24.37 -29.50
CA PHE A 27 -45.55 -24.50 -29.55
C PHE A 27 -44.85 -23.14 -29.54
N GLY A 28 -45.32 -22.17 -30.32
CA GLY A 28 -44.80 -20.81 -30.32
C GLY A 28 -44.94 -20.14 -28.96
N GLU A 29 -46.07 -20.32 -28.27
CA GLU A 29 -46.32 -19.82 -26.91
C GLU A 29 -45.38 -20.46 -25.88
N VAL A 30 -45.16 -21.77 -25.95
CA VAL A 30 -44.22 -22.48 -25.08
C VAL A 30 -42.78 -22.02 -25.32
N VAL A 31 -42.37 -21.89 -26.59
CA VAL A 31 -41.03 -21.39 -26.93
C VAL A 31 -40.83 -19.96 -26.48
N ASP A 32 -41.84 -19.09 -26.59
CA ASP A 32 -41.78 -17.71 -26.11
C ASP A 32 -41.68 -17.64 -24.57
N GLY A 33 -42.45 -18.46 -23.85
CA GLY A 33 -42.34 -18.61 -22.41
C GLY A 33 -40.95 -19.08 -21.95
N LEU A 34 -40.38 -20.08 -22.63
CA LEU A 34 -39.03 -20.59 -22.35
C LEU A 34 -37.95 -19.56 -22.72
N ALA A 35 -38.08 -18.85 -23.84
CA ALA A 35 -37.16 -17.79 -24.24
C ALA A 35 -37.11 -16.65 -23.21
N GLY A 36 -38.28 -16.23 -22.71
CA GLY A 36 -38.36 -15.23 -21.65
C GLY A 36 -37.76 -15.71 -20.31
N HIS A 37 -37.73 -17.02 -20.05
CA HIS A 37 -37.00 -17.57 -18.90
C HIS A 37 -35.49 -17.57 -19.15
N LEU A 38 -35.04 -17.95 -20.35
CA LEU A 38 -33.63 -17.90 -20.74
C LEU A 38 -33.06 -16.47 -20.70
N ASP A 39 -33.82 -15.46 -21.12
CA ASP A 39 -33.39 -14.05 -21.03
C ASP A 39 -33.20 -13.62 -19.56
N ARG A 40 -34.10 -14.04 -18.66
CA ARG A 40 -33.95 -13.81 -17.22
C ARG A 40 -32.70 -14.50 -16.67
N LEU A 41 -32.50 -15.79 -16.98
CA LEU A 41 -31.30 -16.54 -16.54
C LEU A 41 -30.00 -15.91 -17.06
N LEU A 42 -29.97 -15.42 -18.30
CA LEU A 42 -28.80 -14.72 -18.85
C LEU A 42 -28.57 -13.38 -18.18
N ALA A 43 -29.63 -12.62 -17.87
CA ALA A 43 -29.52 -11.39 -17.11
C ALA A 43 -29.00 -11.66 -15.68
N ASP A 44 -29.48 -12.73 -15.03
CA ASP A 44 -29.04 -13.19 -13.71
C ASP A 44 -27.57 -13.59 -13.72
N LEU A 45 -27.16 -14.41 -14.69
CA LEU A 45 -25.76 -14.77 -14.87
C LEU A 45 -24.88 -13.53 -15.11
N GLY A 46 -25.38 -12.57 -15.89
CA GLY A 46 -24.73 -11.27 -16.10
C GLY A 46 -24.53 -10.50 -14.80
N ARG A 47 -25.56 -10.45 -13.94
CA ARG A 47 -25.50 -9.82 -12.61
C ARG A 47 -24.47 -10.51 -11.73
N VAL A 48 -24.49 -11.84 -11.65
CA VAL A 48 -23.50 -12.61 -10.88
C VAL A 48 -22.08 -12.32 -11.35
N ARG A 49 -21.83 -12.27 -12.66
CA ARG A 49 -20.48 -11.97 -13.19
C ARG A 49 -20.02 -10.55 -12.85
N ARG A 50 -20.91 -9.56 -12.83
CA ARG A 50 -20.60 -8.17 -12.46
C ARG A 50 -20.36 -8.02 -10.95
N ALA A 51 -21.12 -8.73 -10.12
CA ALA A 51 -20.97 -8.74 -8.66
C ALA A 51 -19.55 -9.15 -8.21
N HIS A 52 -18.88 -10.02 -8.97
CA HIS A 52 -17.50 -10.45 -8.68
C HIS A 52 -16.41 -9.52 -9.24
N ARG A 53 -16.77 -8.34 -9.76
CA ARG A 53 -15.82 -7.41 -10.38
C ARG A 53 -15.88 -6.07 -9.67
N LEU A 54 -14.75 -5.64 -9.09
CA LEU A 54 -14.68 -4.41 -8.31
C LEU A 54 -15.19 -3.16 -9.05
N LEU A 55 -14.98 -3.07 -10.37
CA LEU A 55 -15.45 -1.93 -11.17
C LEU A 55 -16.92 -2.02 -11.61
N GLN A 56 -17.59 -3.15 -11.37
CA GLN A 56 -18.93 -3.44 -11.90
C GLN A 56 -19.94 -3.85 -10.82
N ALA A 57 -19.52 -4.10 -9.59
CA ALA A 57 -20.40 -4.51 -8.50
C ALA A 57 -21.44 -3.43 -8.19
N GLU A 58 -22.71 -3.66 -8.51
CA GLU A 58 -23.80 -2.67 -8.40
C GLU A 58 -24.34 -2.55 -6.97
N GLU A 59 -24.19 -3.60 -6.16
CA GLU A 59 -24.69 -3.66 -4.79
C GLU A 59 -23.58 -3.42 -3.75
N ARG A 60 -23.96 -2.77 -2.65
CA ARG A 60 -23.05 -2.53 -1.53
C ARG A 60 -22.55 -3.82 -0.90
N SER A 61 -23.38 -4.86 -0.80
CA SER A 61 -22.97 -6.16 -0.24
C SER A 61 -21.82 -6.77 -1.04
N ASP A 62 -21.91 -6.72 -2.37
CA ASP A 62 -20.91 -7.28 -3.27
C ASP A 62 -19.61 -6.48 -3.19
N LEU A 63 -19.71 -5.14 -3.15
CA LEU A 63 -18.56 -4.27 -2.95
C LEU A 63 -17.86 -4.56 -1.61
N LEU A 64 -18.59 -4.77 -0.52
CA LEU A 64 -18.03 -5.11 0.79
C LEU A 64 -17.33 -6.47 0.78
N LEU A 65 -17.91 -7.48 0.12
CA LEU A 65 -17.28 -8.79 -0.02
C LEU A 65 -15.96 -8.70 -0.80
N LEU A 66 -15.93 -7.91 -1.88
CA LEU A 66 -14.71 -7.66 -2.64
C LEU A 66 -13.67 -6.87 -1.84
N ALA A 67 -14.09 -5.85 -1.09
CA ALA A 67 -13.21 -5.07 -0.23
C ALA A 67 -12.60 -5.94 0.89
N ALA A 68 -13.36 -6.89 1.44
CA ALA A 68 -12.89 -7.83 2.46
C ALA A 68 -11.71 -8.70 2.00
N LEU A 69 -11.60 -8.99 0.69
CA LEU A 69 -10.44 -9.70 0.13
C LEU A 69 -9.13 -8.91 0.31
N HIS A 70 -9.21 -7.60 0.50
CA HIS A 70 -8.09 -6.70 0.80
C HIS A 70 -7.99 -6.35 2.29
N GLY A 71 -8.68 -7.07 3.17
CA GLY A 71 -8.72 -6.78 4.61
C GLY A 71 -9.49 -5.50 4.97
N MET A 72 -10.20 -4.89 4.01
CA MET A 72 -10.99 -3.69 4.25
C MET A 72 -12.32 -4.05 4.90
N ARG A 73 -12.70 -3.29 5.92
CA ARG A 73 -13.95 -3.47 6.66
C ARG A 73 -14.96 -2.39 6.33
N ALA A 74 -16.23 -2.64 6.63
CA ALA A 74 -17.32 -1.72 6.33
C ALA A 74 -17.16 -0.34 7.01
N ASP A 75 -16.54 -0.29 8.20
CA ASP A 75 -16.26 0.93 8.95
C ASP A 75 -15.32 1.91 8.21
N LEU A 76 -14.43 1.41 7.34
CA LEU A 76 -13.59 2.27 6.50
C LEU A 76 -14.39 3.06 5.47
N LEU A 77 -15.59 2.59 5.10
CA LEU A 77 -16.45 3.27 4.12
C LEU A 77 -17.49 4.20 4.77
N GLU A 78 -17.50 4.28 6.10
CA GLU A 78 -18.44 5.09 6.86
C GLU A 78 -18.19 6.60 6.75
N PRO A 79 -16.94 7.12 6.72
CA PRO A 79 -16.71 8.55 6.58
C PRO A 79 -17.37 9.13 5.33
N VAL A 80 -17.25 8.47 4.17
CA VAL A 80 -17.92 8.89 2.93
C VAL A 80 -19.45 8.89 3.08
N ARG A 81 -20.03 7.90 3.79
CA ARG A 81 -21.48 7.82 4.04
C ARG A 81 -21.95 8.97 4.91
N LEU A 82 -21.20 9.29 5.98
CA LEU A 82 -21.51 10.41 6.87
C LEU A 82 -21.48 11.74 6.12
N ARG A 83 -20.51 11.93 5.21
CA ARG A 83 -20.44 13.14 4.36
C ARG A 83 -21.64 13.25 3.42
N VAL A 84 -22.02 12.15 2.75
CA VAL A 84 -23.23 12.12 1.91
C VAL A 84 -24.48 12.41 2.74
N ALA A 85 -24.64 11.77 3.91
CA ALA A 85 -25.78 12.01 4.81
C ALA A 85 -25.84 13.46 5.28
N ALA A 86 -24.70 14.07 5.61
CA ALA A 86 -24.62 15.49 5.95
C ALA A 86 -25.09 16.37 4.77
N ALA A 87 -24.64 16.10 3.55
CA ALA A 87 -25.08 16.82 2.36
C ALA A 87 -26.59 16.69 2.12
N LEU A 88 -27.14 15.48 2.25
CA LEU A 88 -28.59 15.24 2.13
C LEU A 88 -29.40 16.01 3.19
N ALA A 89 -28.90 16.11 4.41
CA ALA A 89 -29.55 16.90 5.45
C ALA A 89 -29.62 18.40 5.07
N ARG A 90 -28.59 18.94 4.41
CA ARG A 90 -28.61 20.32 3.91
C ARG A 90 -29.57 20.45 2.73
N ALA A 91 -29.63 19.45 1.84
CA ALA A 91 -30.61 19.44 0.75
C ALA A 91 -32.05 19.52 1.24
N ALA A 92 -32.38 18.81 2.34
CA ALA A 92 -33.68 18.92 2.98
C ALA A 92 -33.94 20.33 3.54
N GLN A 93 -32.95 20.96 4.16
CA GLN A 93 -33.04 22.32 4.69
C GLN A 93 -33.24 23.39 3.60
N LEU A 94 -32.70 23.18 2.39
CA LEU A 94 -32.96 24.07 1.25
C LEU A 94 -34.44 24.10 0.83
N ARG A 95 -35.21 23.08 1.18
CA ARG A 95 -36.67 23.03 0.94
C ARG A 95 -37.49 23.46 2.15
N GLY A 96 -36.82 23.84 3.24
CA GLY A 96 -37.45 24.32 4.46
C GLY A 96 -37.90 25.78 4.37
N ASP A 97 -38.13 26.38 5.53
CA ASP A 97 -38.39 27.81 5.65
C ASP A 97 -37.15 28.66 5.31
N ALA A 98 -37.34 29.98 5.22
CA ALA A 98 -36.27 30.92 4.86
C ALA A 98 -35.06 30.87 5.82
N THR A 99 -35.27 30.53 7.10
CA THR A 99 -34.20 30.42 8.08
C THR A 99 -33.37 29.15 7.85
N ALA A 100 -34.03 28.01 7.62
CA ALA A 100 -33.38 26.76 7.26
C ALA A 100 -32.62 26.87 5.93
N GLN A 101 -33.22 27.54 4.95
CA GLN A 101 -32.59 27.82 3.65
C GLN A 101 -31.30 28.63 3.80
N ALA A 102 -31.35 29.73 4.54
CA ALA A 102 -30.18 30.59 4.77
C ALA A 102 -29.05 29.83 5.48
N ALA A 103 -29.39 29.01 6.49
CA ALA A 103 -28.41 28.18 7.19
C ALA A 103 -27.78 27.10 6.30
N ALA A 104 -28.57 26.47 5.43
CA ALA A 104 -28.08 25.48 4.47
C ALA A 104 -27.13 26.13 3.45
N LEU A 105 -27.52 27.27 2.87
CA LEU A 105 -26.69 28.04 1.93
C LEU A 105 -25.35 28.45 2.55
N ALA A 106 -25.35 28.87 3.81
CA ALA A 106 -24.13 29.28 4.51
C ALA A 106 -23.17 28.10 4.80
N SER A 107 -23.69 26.89 5.02
CA SER A 107 -22.88 25.73 5.44
C SER A 107 -22.51 24.76 4.32
N LEU A 108 -23.20 24.81 3.18
CA LEU A 108 -22.93 23.95 2.02
C LEU A 108 -21.50 24.06 1.47
N PRO A 109 -20.90 25.26 1.33
CA PRO A 109 -19.54 25.39 0.85
C PRO A 109 -18.52 24.60 1.66
N ASP A 110 -18.66 24.56 2.99
CA ASP A 110 -17.76 23.78 3.85
C ASP A 110 -18.08 22.29 3.84
N ALA A 111 -19.36 21.91 3.80
CA ALA A 111 -19.76 20.49 3.79
C ALA A 111 -19.27 19.74 2.54
N LEU A 112 -19.27 20.42 1.39
CA LEU A 112 -18.94 19.87 0.07
C LEU A 112 -17.66 20.48 -0.53
N ALA A 113 -16.86 21.21 0.27
CA ALA A 113 -15.65 21.90 -0.17
C ALA A 113 -15.83 22.65 -1.52
N LEU A 114 -16.90 23.43 -1.63
CA LEU A 114 -17.23 24.20 -2.83
C LEU A 114 -16.64 25.61 -2.72
N ALA A 115 -16.37 26.24 -3.87
CA ALA A 115 -16.16 27.67 -3.90
C ALA A 115 -17.40 28.40 -3.32
N PRO A 116 -17.23 29.55 -2.64
CA PRO A 116 -18.35 30.32 -2.07
C PRO A 116 -19.25 30.99 -3.12
N GLU A 117 -19.06 30.65 -4.40
CA GLU A 117 -19.87 31.13 -5.51
C GLU A 117 -21.28 30.53 -5.46
N ALA A 118 -22.28 31.33 -5.82
CA ALA A 118 -23.63 30.84 -5.95
C ALA A 118 -23.70 29.78 -7.07
N TRP A 119 -24.51 28.74 -6.87
CA TRP A 119 -24.87 27.82 -7.94
C TRP A 119 -25.35 28.63 -9.14
N PRO A 120 -24.71 28.51 -10.32
CA PRO A 120 -25.02 29.38 -11.44
C PRO A 120 -26.47 29.17 -11.86
N ALA A 121 -27.22 30.27 -11.94
CA ALA A 121 -28.59 30.26 -12.46
C ALA A 121 -28.57 30.03 -13.98
N VAL A 122 -29.50 29.22 -14.47
CA VAL A 122 -29.75 29.08 -15.90
C VAL A 122 -30.54 30.31 -16.39
N PRO A 123 -30.35 30.81 -17.63
CA PRO A 123 -31.11 31.96 -18.13
C PRO A 123 -32.63 31.78 -17.96
N GLY A 124 -33.26 32.72 -17.24
CA GLY A 124 -34.70 32.71 -16.95
C GLY A 124 -35.11 31.88 -15.71
N GLU A 125 -34.16 31.31 -14.98
CA GLU A 125 -34.41 30.56 -13.75
C GLU A 125 -34.61 31.53 -12.56
N SER A 126 -35.66 31.31 -11.76
CA SER A 126 -35.88 32.06 -10.52
C SER A 126 -35.03 31.50 -9.38
N ASP A 127 -34.76 32.31 -8.35
CA ASP A 127 -33.99 31.87 -7.18
C ASP A 127 -34.57 30.61 -6.51
N ALA A 128 -35.91 30.51 -6.44
CA ALA A 128 -36.58 29.33 -5.91
C ALA A 128 -36.36 28.08 -6.78
N ALA A 129 -36.28 28.25 -8.11
CA ALA A 129 -35.95 27.17 -9.03
C ALA A 129 -34.47 26.74 -8.89
N VAL A 130 -33.54 27.68 -8.69
CA VAL A 130 -32.13 27.38 -8.39
C VAL A 130 -32.02 26.53 -7.12
N LEU A 131 -32.69 26.92 -6.03
CA LEU A 131 -32.69 26.17 -4.77
C LEU A 131 -33.26 24.75 -4.94
N THR A 132 -34.35 24.62 -5.70
CA THR A 132 -34.99 23.33 -5.99
C THR A 132 -34.05 22.43 -6.79
N ARG A 133 -33.40 22.96 -7.82
CA ARG A 133 -32.41 22.24 -8.64
C ARG A 133 -31.19 21.85 -7.82
N MET A 134 -30.67 22.75 -6.99
CA MET A 134 -29.53 22.47 -6.11
C MET A 134 -29.84 21.33 -5.13
N ALA A 135 -30.98 21.38 -4.45
CA ALA A 135 -31.43 20.31 -3.57
C ALA A 135 -31.57 18.97 -4.31
N ALA A 136 -32.22 18.97 -5.48
CA ALA A 136 -32.36 17.77 -6.30
C ALA A 136 -31.01 17.21 -6.75
N SER A 137 -30.05 18.05 -7.16
CA SER A 137 -28.70 17.63 -7.52
C SER A 137 -27.97 16.99 -6.33
N ILE A 138 -28.05 17.56 -5.13
CA ILE A 138 -27.42 16.99 -3.93
C ILE A 138 -28.06 15.64 -3.57
N GLU A 139 -29.37 15.50 -3.73
CA GLU A 139 -30.08 14.25 -3.47
C GLU A 139 -29.65 13.10 -4.38
N THR A 140 -29.14 13.39 -5.58
CA THR A 140 -28.58 12.35 -6.45
C THR A 140 -27.39 11.63 -5.82
N LEU A 141 -26.64 12.29 -4.92
CA LEU A 141 -25.54 11.66 -4.17
C LEU A 141 -26.04 10.56 -3.22
N GLY A 142 -27.29 10.66 -2.75
CA GLY A 142 -27.91 9.68 -1.86
C GLY A 142 -28.50 8.46 -2.57
N LEU A 143 -28.56 8.48 -3.91
CA LEU A 143 -29.03 7.33 -4.68
C LEU A 143 -28.07 6.14 -4.49
N ASN A 144 -28.61 4.93 -4.38
CA ASN A 144 -27.81 3.72 -4.12
C ASN A 144 -26.62 3.59 -5.09
N ALA A 145 -26.85 3.79 -6.39
CA ALA A 145 -25.80 3.71 -7.40
C ALA A 145 -24.68 4.76 -7.19
N ALA A 146 -25.03 6.00 -6.83
CA ALA A 146 -24.05 7.06 -6.58
C ALA A 146 -23.24 6.78 -5.30
N LEU A 147 -23.91 6.31 -4.24
CA LEU A 147 -23.25 5.95 -3.00
C LEU A 147 -22.32 4.75 -3.17
N VAL A 148 -22.74 3.72 -3.90
CA VAL A 148 -21.89 2.56 -4.24
C VAL A 148 -20.70 2.99 -5.08
N ASP A 149 -20.87 3.90 -6.06
CA ASP A 149 -19.72 4.41 -6.84
C ASP A 149 -18.74 5.21 -5.99
N ALA A 150 -19.23 6.07 -5.08
CA ALA A 150 -18.38 6.80 -4.15
C ALA A 150 -17.57 5.85 -3.26
N GLN A 151 -18.23 4.84 -2.67
CA GLN A 151 -17.57 3.82 -1.86
C GLN A 151 -16.57 2.97 -2.67
N ARG A 152 -16.91 2.63 -3.92
CA ARG A 152 -16.02 1.90 -4.81
C ARG A 152 -14.73 2.65 -5.06
N ARG A 153 -14.80 3.97 -5.26
CA ARG A 153 -13.61 4.82 -5.42
C ARG A 153 -12.72 4.78 -4.19
N VAL A 154 -13.29 4.77 -2.98
CA VAL A 154 -12.52 4.58 -1.73
C VAL A 154 -11.74 3.27 -1.78
N VAL A 155 -12.41 2.16 -2.11
CA VAL A 155 -11.76 0.83 -2.19
C VAL A 155 -10.65 0.81 -3.24
N VAL A 156 -10.92 1.33 -4.44
CA VAL A 156 -9.92 1.38 -5.54
C VAL A 156 -8.71 2.21 -5.14
N ASP A 157 -8.91 3.38 -4.52
CA ASP A 157 -7.83 4.26 -4.13
C ASP A 157 -7.01 3.67 -2.99
N LEU A 158 -7.64 3.04 -2.00
CA LEU A 158 -6.91 2.36 -0.91
C LEU A 158 -6.07 1.19 -1.45
N ILE A 159 -6.59 0.42 -2.41
CA ILE A 159 -5.80 -0.61 -3.10
C ILE A 159 -4.60 0.03 -3.81
N ALA A 160 -4.79 1.16 -4.48
CA ALA A 160 -3.69 1.86 -5.15
C ALA A 160 -2.63 2.36 -4.16
N VAL A 161 -3.03 2.97 -3.05
CA VAL A 161 -2.13 3.41 -1.97
C VAL A 161 -1.36 2.21 -1.40
N HIS A 162 -2.01 1.10 -1.12
CA HIS A 162 -1.33 -0.11 -0.63
C HIS A 162 -0.31 -0.68 -1.63
N ARG A 163 -0.55 -0.55 -2.94
CA ARG A 163 0.38 -0.99 -3.97
C ARG A 163 1.61 -0.09 -4.11
N GLU A 164 1.46 1.21 -3.88
CA GLU A 164 2.56 2.17 -3.91
C GLU A 164 3.45 2.07 -2.65
N GLY A 165 2.95 1.43 -1.59
CA GLY A 165 3.64 1.19 -0.34
C GLY A 165 2.84 1.73 0.85
N ASN A 166 2.81 0.97 1.95
CA ASN A 166 2.23 1.41 3.21
C ASN A 166 3.31 2.06 4.09
N GLY A 167 2.90 3.05 4.90
CA GLY A 167 3.74 3.56 5.98
C GLY A 167 4.45 4.89 5.73
N SER A 168 4.30 5.57 4.59
CA SER A 168 4.80 6.95 4.42
C SER A 168 3.75 8.00 4.77
N CYS A 169 4.17 9.21 5.17
CA CYS A 169 3.29 10.37 5.36
C CYS A 169 2.42 10.66 4.14
N GLY A 170 3.00 10.52 2.94
CA GLY A 170 2.26 10.66 1.68
C GLY A 170 1.18 9.60 1.50
N ALA A 171 1.48 8.33 1.81
CA ALA A 171 0.52 7.24 1.75
C ALA A 171 -0.62 7.42 2.77
N LEU A 172 -0.30 7.87 4.00
CA LEU A 172 -1.29 8.19 5.02
C LEU A 172 -2.23 9.31 4.58
N LEU A 173 -1.70 10.41 4.07
CA LEU A 173 -2.51 11.54 3.58
C LEU A 173 -3.39 11.14 2.39
N ARG A 174 -2.87 10.32 1.46
CA ARG A 174 -3.67 9.80 0.33
C ARG A 174 -4.75 8.83 0.79
N GLY A 175 -4.43 7.97 1.75
CA GLY A 175 -5.41 7.07 2.38
C GLY A 175 -6.52 7.86 3.07
N ALA A 176 -6.16 8.89 3.85
CA ALA A 176 -7.12 9.79 4.48
C ALA A 176 -7.99 10.52 3.46
N ALA A 177 -7.40 11.03 2.37
CA ALA A 177 -8.14 11.64 1.26
C ALA A 177 -9.15 10.65 0.66
N ALA A 178 -8.73 9.41 0.40
CA ALA A 178 -9.62 8.36 -0.13
C ALA A 178 -10.80 8.08 0.81
N LEU A 179 -10.55 7.88 2.10
CA LEU A 179 -11.60 7.62 3.11
C LEU A 179 -12.59 8.77 3.20
N LEU A 180 -12.12 10.01 3.09
CA LEU A 180 -12.95 11.22 3.08
C LEU A 180 -13.67 11.46 1.74
N GLY A 181 -13.41 10.67 0.71
CA GLY A 181 -13.99 10.87 -0.62
C GLY A 181 -13.39 12.06 -1.37
N LEU A 182 -12.14 12.41 -1.07
CA LEU A 182 -11.41 13.50 -1.71
C LEU A 182 -10.47 12.96 -2.80
N LYS A 183 -10.18 13.78 -3.80
CA LYS A 183 -9.17 13.51 -4.82
C LYS A 183 -7.83 14.06 -4.35
N PRO A 184 -6.81 13.20 -4.16
CA PRO A 184 -5.48 13.67 -3.79
C PRO A 184 -4.84 14.45 -4.95
N GLY A 185 -4.17 15.54 -4.61
CA GLY A 185 -3.43 16.42 -5.50
C GLY A 185 -1.93 16.41 -5.19
N ARG A 186 -1.33 17.59 -5.11
CA ARG A 186 0.10 17.76 -4.86
C ARG A 186 0.42 17.57 -3.37
N LEU A 187 1.40 16.72 -3.10
CA LEU A 187 2.03 16.61 -1.78
C LEU A 187 3.14 17.66 -1.67
N ARG A 188 3.17 18.37 -0.54
CA ARG A 188 4.17 19.37 -0.16
C ARG A 188 4.69 19.04 1.23
N ARG A 189 5.90 19.48 1.53
CA ARG A 189 6.49 19.39 2.86
C ARG A 189 6.97 20.78 3.26
N SER A 190 6.90 21.10 4.55
CA SER A 190 7.62 22.26 5.09
C SER A 190 9.12 22.00 5.01
N SER A 191 9.92 23.07 5.09
CA SER A 191 11.39 22.99 4.99
C SER A 191 12.05 22.24 6.14
N ASP A 192 11.37 22.14 7.27
CA ASP A 192 11.76 21.42 8.48
C ASP A 192 11.15 20.01 8.55
N ASP A 193 10.51 19.55 7.47
CA ASP A 193 9.78 18.28 7.37
C ASP A 193 8.68 18.06 8.43
N PHE A 194 8.33 19.09 9.21
CA PHE A 194 7.32 19.01 10.27
C PHE A 194 5.89 18.86 9.73
N TRP A 195 5.59 19.54 8.62
CA TRP A 195 4.27 19.56 8.00
C TRP A 195 4.29 18.84 6.65
N HIS A 196 3.49 17.79 6.52
CA HIS A 196 3.16 17.19 5.23
C HIS A 196 1.77 17.66 4.80
N LEU A 197 1.70 18.36 3.68
CA LEU A 197 0.47 18.98 3.19
C LEU A 197 0.06 18.35 1.87
N LEU A 198 -1.13 17.77 1.81
CA LEU A 198 -1.71 17.23 0.60
C LEU A 198 -2.88 18.12 0.14
N ASP A 199 -2.72 18.71 -1.04
CA ASP A 199 -3.84 19.36 -1.73
C ASP A 199 -4.91 18.32 -2.03
N ALA A 200 -6.17 18.63 -1.76
CA ALA A 200 -7.28 17.72 -1.96
C ALA A 200 -8.46 18.45 -2.60
N THR A 201 -9.20 17.79 -3.49
CA THR A 201 -10.42 18.36 -4.09
C THR A 201 -11.61 17.44 -3.89
N GLU A 202 -12.81 18.02 -3.77
CA GLU A 202 -14.04 17.24 -3.58
C GLU A 202 -14.30 16.27 -4.74
N ARG A 203 -14.74 15.04 -4.43
CA ARG A 203 -15.29 14.10 -5.43
C ARG A 203 -16.79 13.91 -5.29
N LEU A 204 -17.37 14.18 -4.12
CA LEU A 204 -18.81 14.16 -3.89
C LEU A 204 -19.46 15.43 -4.48
N LEU A 205 -19.26 15.65 -5.77
CA LEU A 205 -19.69 16.87 -6.46
C LEU A 205 -21.09 16.67 -7.08
N PRO A 206 -22.12 17.39 -6.61
CA PRO A 206 -23.44 17.34 -7.24
C PRO A 206 -23.40 17.90 -8.67
N ALA A 207 -24.30 17.43 -9.53
CA ALA A 207 -24.40 17.94 -10.90
C ALA A 207 -24.71 19.45 -10.92
N GLY A 208 -23.93 20.20 -11.70
CA GLY A 208 -24.08 21.65 -11.85
C GLY A 208 -23.55 22.48 -10.67
N ALA A 209 -22.86 21.86 -9.71
CA ALA A 209 -22.18 22.57 -8.63
C ALA A 209 -21.06 23.49 -9.14
N PRO A 210 -20.76 24.58 -8.40
CA PRO A 210 -19.54 25.35 -8.60
C PRO A 210 -18.29 24.45 -8.56
N LEU A 211 -17.18 24.98 -9.05
CA LEU A 211 -15.91 24.26 -8.97
C LEU A 211 -15.55 24.01 -7.50
N PRO A 212 -15.01 22.82 -7.17
CA PRO A 212 -14.55 22.53 -5.83
C PRO A 212 -13.36 23.43 -5.48
N ARG A 213 -13.29 23.88 -4.23
CA ARG A 213 -12.09 24.54 -3.71
C ARG A 213 -10.99 23.51 -3.51
N ILE A 214 -9.74 23.97 -3.52
CA ILE A 214 -8.63 23.16 -3.05
C ILE A 214 -8.68 23.20 -1.52
N ASP A 215 -8.90 22.03 -0.92
CA ASP A 215 -8.76 21.81 0.51
C ASP A 215 -7.36 21.24 0.82
N LEU A 216 -7.02 21.19 2.10
CA LEU A 216 -5.70 20.80 2.56
C LEU A 216 -5.79 19.77 3.68
N LEU A 217 -5.23 18.59 3.42
CA LEU A 217 -4.96 17.62 4.48
C LEU A 217 -3.55 17.85 5.00
N ALA A 218 -3.42 18.07 6.30
CA ALA A 218 -2.14 18.22 6.97
C ALA A 218 -1.87 17.02 7.87
N LEU A 219 -0.62 16.55 7.85
CA LEU A 219 -0.08 15.62 8.82
C LEU A 219 1.13 16.28 9.47
N GLU A 220 1.10 16.31 10.79
CA GLU A 220 2.20 16.75 11.64
C GLU A 220 3.10 15.54 11.92
N GLU A 221 4.37 15.65 11.57
CA GLU A 221 5.41 14.68 11.90
C GLU A 221 6.49 15.40 12.75
N ASN A 222 6.95 14.76 13.82
CA ASN A 222 8.11 15.29 14.54
C ASN A 222 9.33 15.22 13.61
N PRO A 223 10.18 16.25 13.57
CA PRO A 223 11.33 16.26 12.69
C PRO A 223 12.26 15.09 13.06
N GLU A 224 12.98 14.58 12.07
CA GLU A 224 13.97 13.53 12.31
C GLU A 224 15.06 14.08 13.23
N GLU A 225 15.32 13.38 14.32
CA GLU A 225 16.43 13.66 15.23
C GLU A 225 17.43 12.51 15.16
N ASP A 226 18.71 12.86 15.04
CA ASP A 226 19.79 11.89 15.19
C ASP A 226 19.84 11.45 16.65
N VAL A 227 19.61 10.17 16.89
CA VAL A 227 19.64 9.58 18.23
C VAL A 227 20.78 8.58 18.32
N ASP A 228 21.73 8.88 19.21
CA ASP A 228 22.77 7.93 19.58
C ASP A 228 22.19 6.90 20.56
N ILE A 229 22.27 5.62 20.18
CA ILE A 229 21.92 4.52 21.06
C ILE A 229 23.17 4.12 21.85
N GLU A 230 23.11 4.23 23.17
CA GLU A 230 24.20 3.83 24.07
C GLU A 230 24.73 2.41 23.75
N PRO A 231 26.05 2.22 23.61
CA PRO A 231 26.63 0.93 23.28
C PRO A 231 26.27 -0.15 24.32
N VAL A 232 25.66 -1.24 23.86
CA VAL A 232 25.37 -2.42 24.69
C VAL A 232 26.40 -3.51 24.40
N PRO A 233 27.05 -4.11 25.41
CA PRO A 233 27.98 -5.21 25.18
C PRO A 233 27.35 -6.38 24.40
N ARG A 234 27.97 -6.77 23.30
CA ARG A 234 27.56 -7.92 22.47
C ARG A 234 28.68 -8.95 22.37
N ARG A 235 28.30 -10.22 22.28
CA ARG A 235 29.17 -11.38 22.01
C ARG A 235 28.95 -11.90 20.60
N HIS A 236 29.86 -12.75 20.14
CA HIS A 236 29.69 -13.50 18.90
C HIS A 236 28.31 -14.18 18.87
N ARG A 237 27.60 -14.07 17.75
CA ARG A 237 26.27 -14.63 17.50
C ARG A 237 25.12 -14.00 18.29
N ASP A 238 25.34 -12.93 19.06
CA ASP A 238 24.25 -12.30 19.80
C ASP A 238 23.21 -11.68 18.87
N LEU A 239 21.94 -12.07 19.09
CA LEU A 239 20.77 -11.47 18.46
C LEU A 239 20.30 -10.27 19.28
N PHE A 240 19.95 -9.18 18.59
CA PHE A 240 19.35 -8.01 19.22
C PHE A 240 18.38 -7.31 18.26
N THR A 241 17.56 -6.43 18.81
CA THR A 241 16.57 -5.68 18.04
C THR A 241 16.75 -4.20 18.27
N VAL A 242 16.53 -3.43 17.21
CA VAL A 242 16.38 -1.97 17.29
C VAL A 242 14.97 -1.65 16.86
N GLU A 243 14.23 -0.99 17.75
CA GLU A 243 12.91 -0.46 17.45
C GLU A 243 13.05 0.95 16.92
N ARG A 244 12.39 1.22 15.80
CA ARG A 244 12.35 2.54 15.21
C ARG A 244 10.92 2.95 14.94
N LEU A 245 10.55 4.07 15.53
CA LEU A 245 9.34 4.81 15.23
C LEU A 245 9.63 5.73 14.04
N GLY A 246 8.73 5.81 13.07
CA GLY A 246 8.89 6.65 11.88
C GLY A 246 8.14 6.11 10.66
N PHE A 247 8.16 6.86 9.55
CA PHE A 247 7.36 6.58 8.35
C PHE A 247 8.16 6.13 7.10
N GLY A 248 9.45 5.83 7.25
CA GLY A 248 10.25 5.31 6.13
C GLY A 248 11.56 4.73 6.63
N PRO A 249 12.29 3.90 5.88
CA PRO A 249 13.59 3.36 6.29
C PRO A 249 14.66 4.47 6.42
N VAL A 250 15.61 4.33 7.35
CA VAL A 250 16.70 5.30 7.55
C VAL A 250 18.05 4.57 7.58
N PRO A 251 19.02 4.97 6.73
CA PRO A 251 20.39 4.51 6.86
C PRO A 251 20.99 5.04 8.15
N CYS A 252 21.64 4.18 8.93
CA CYS A 252 22.21 4.53 10.23
C CYS A 252 23.71 4.29 10.26
N ASP A 253 24.40 5.04 11.12
CA ASP A 253 25.77 4.72 11.50
C ASP A 253 25.75 3.48 12.41
N ALA A 254 26.53 2.45 12.08
CA ALA A 254 26.75 1.30 12.96
C ALA A 254 28.13 1.43 13.61
N ILE A 255 28.13 1.56 14.95
CA ILE A 255 29.35 1.76 15.74
C ILE A 255 29.67 0.47 16.49
N VAL A 256 30.89 -0.03 16.34
CA VAL A 256 31.44 -1.17 17.07
C VAL A 256 32.62 -0.68 17.89
N ILE A 257 32.46 -0.70 19.21
CA ILE A 257 33.54 -0.42 20.16
C ILE A 257 34.10 -1.75 20.64
N ALA A 258 35.37 -1.99 20.34
CA ALA A 258 36.03 -3.21 20.75
C ALA A 258 36.23 -3.24 22.27
N ARG A 259 36.00 -4.42 22.85
CA ARG A 259 36.31 -4.71 24.24
C ARG A 259 37.25 -5.89 24.24
N GLU A 260 38.43 -5.69 24.82
CA GLU A 260 39.55 -6.62 24.76
C GLU A 260 40.03 -6.88 23.32
N ASP A 261 41.13 -7.62 23.21
CA ASP A 261 41.84 -7.89 21.96
C ASP A 261 41.23 -9.02 21.10
N ARG A 262 39.91 -9.20 21.15
CA ARG A 262 39.21 -10.37 20.57
C ARG A 262 38.24 -10.03 19.44
N CYS A 263 38.09 -8.76 19.08
CA CYS A 263 37.17 -8.35 18.03
C CYS A 263 37.82 -8.47 16.64
N ILE A 264 37.88 -9.70 16.14
CA ILE A 264 38.44 -10.03 14.82
C ILE A 264 37.30 -10.10 13.82
N TRP A 265 37.44 -9.39 12.71
CA TRP A 265 36.48 -9.35 11.60
C TRP A 265 35.04 -9.09 12.07
N PRO A 266 34.79 -7.95 12.75
CA PRO A 266 33.45 -7.62 13.20
C PRO A 266 32.49 -7.50 12.02
N MET A 267 31.29 -8.03 12.23
CA MET A 267 30.20 -8.05 11.28
C MET A 267 28.89 -7.72 11.99
N VAL A 268 28.14 -6.78 11.41
CA VAL A 268 26.77 -6.45 11.83
C VAL A 268 25.84 -6.88 10.71
N VAL A 269 24.83 -7.68 11.05
CA VAL A 269 23.92 -8.32 10.08
C VAL A 269 22.49 -7.90 10.37
N ASP A 270 21.79 -7.32 9.40
CA ASP A 270 20.34 -7.27 9.35
C ASP A 270 19.79 -8.59 8.79
N ILE A 271 19.28 -9.43 9.70
CA ILE A 271 18.74 -10.75 9.37
C ILE A 271 17.54 -10.64 8.43
N GLY A 272 16.68 -9.64 8.62
CA GLY A 272 15.44 -9.56 7.86
C GLY A 272 15.64 -9.08 6.42
N LEU A 273 16.78 -8.45 6.11
CA LEU A 273 17.14 -8.02 4.75
C LEU A 273 18.14 -9.00 4.13
N GLY A 274 18.80 -9.82 4.97
CA GLY A 274 19.99 -10.54 4.54
C GLY A 274 21.07 -9.55 4.12
N HIS A 275 21.28 -8.48 4.88
CA HIS A 275 22.30 -7.48 4.57
C HIS A 275 23.31 -7.41 5.71
N ALA A 276 24.60 -7.39 5.41
CA ALA A 276 25.64 -7.30 6.42
C ALA A 276 26.73 -6.31 6.02
N VAL A 277 27.30 -5.64 7.01
CA VAL A 277 28.53 -4.84 6.88
C VAL A 277 29.65 -5.54 7.63
N VAL A 278 30.83 -5.59 7.01
CA VAL A 278 31.99 -6.35 7.52
C VAL A 278 33.23 -5.50 7.42
N TYR A 279 34.06 -5.55 8.47
CA TYR A 279 35.42 -5.02 8.45
C TYR A 279 36.41 -6.18 8.54
N ALA A 280 37.28 -6.35 7.56
CA ALA A 280 38.25 -7.44 7.43
C ALA A 280 39.55 -7.18 8.22
N GLY A 281 39.45 -6.60 9.41
CA GLY A 281 40.58 -6.32 10.29
C GLY A 281 40.37 -6.82 11.72
N ARG A 282 41.37 -6.58 12.57
CA ARG A 282 41.28 -6.80 14.02
C ARG A 282 41.16 -5.44 14.69
N LEU A 283 40.27 -5.34 15.66
CA LEU A 283 40.20 -4.19 16.56
C LEU A 283 40.95 -4.53 17.87
N GLU A 284 41.74 -3.57 18.35
CA GLU A 284 42.35 -3.55 19.67
C GLU A 284 41.36 -3.01 20.70
N ASP A 285 41.64 -3.22 21.99
CA ASP A 285 40.78 -2.74 23.08
C ASP A 285 40.45 -1.23 22.96
N ALA A 286 39.18 -0.88 23.17
CA ALA A 286 38.61 0.46 23.08
C ALA A 286 38.64 1.14 21.70
N GLN A 287 39.14 0.49 20.64
CA GLN A 287 39.05 1.05 19.29
C GLN A 287 37.60 1.16 18.81
N GLU A 288 37.29 2.27 18.15
CA GLU A 288 35.99 2.54 17.57
C GLU A 288 36.02 2.31 16.05
N LEU A 289 35.26 1.31 15.60
CA LEU A 289 34.98 1.09 14.19
C LEU A 289 33.58 1.62 13.87
N ARG A 290 33.47 2.49 12.87
CA ARG A 290 32.23 3.13 12.48
C ARG A 290 31.92 2.89 11.01
N PHE A 291 30.82 2.20 10.74
CA PHE A 291 30.22 2.11 9.41
C PHE A 291 29.26 3.28 9.26
N ARG A 292 29.62 4.28 8.46
CA ARG A 292 28.79 5.48 8.25
C ARG A 292 27.58 5.17 7.37
N SER A 293 26.50 5.90 7.60
CA SER A 293 25.33 6.00 6.72
C SER A 293 25.69 6.47 5.30
N SER A 294 26.80 7.19 5.12
CA SER A 294 27.36 7.56 3.81
C SER A 294 28.04 6.40 3.08
N GLY A 295 28.33 5.31 3.78
CA GLY A 295 29.05 4.13 3.32
C GLY A 295 30.57 4.18 3.48
N ILE A 296 31.10 5.22 4.11
CA ILE A 296 32.51 5.29 4.54
C ILE A 296 32.69 4.44 5.80
N VAL A 297 33.82 3.74 5.92
CA VAL A 297 34.16 3.01 7.14
C VAL A 297 35.39 3.63 7.79
N GLU A 298 35.25 3.99 9.06
CA GLU A 298 36.28 4.68 9.84
C GLU A 298 36.73 3.81 11.02
N LEU A 299 38.04 3.78 11.28
CA LEU A 299 38.64 3.22 12.49
C LEU A 299 39.32 4.37 13.25
N ASP A 300 38.83 4.68 14.45
CA ASP A 300 39.27 5.83 15.26
C ASP A 300 39.31 7.15 14.45
N GLY A 301 38.36 7.31 13.52
CA GLY A 301 38.25 8.46 12.61
C GLY A 301 39.12 8.41 11.35
N ALA A 302 39.95 7.37 11.16
CA ALA A 302 40.71 7.16 9.93
C ALA A 302 39.93 6.28 8.93
N ASP A 303 39.88 6.67 7.66
CA ASP A 303 39.23 5.89 6.61
C ASP A 303 39.94 4.54 6.39
N VAL A 304 39.19 3.46 6.58
CA VAL A 304 39.60 2.07 6.38
C VAL A 304 38.66 1.32 5.44
N SER A 305 37.95 2.05 4.57
CA SER A 305 36.94 1.51 3.65
C SER A 305 37.51 0.44 2.70
N ASN A 306 38.81 0.48 2.41
CA ASN A 306 39.51 -0.53 1.62
C ASN A 306 39.56 -1.92 2.29
N LEU A 307 39.31 -1.99 3.60
CA LEU A 307 39.23 -3.21 4.39
C LEU A 307 37.79 -3.58 4.76
N ALA A 308 36.79 -2.87 4.23
CA ALA A 308 35.39 -3.13 4.51
C ALA A 308 34.64 -3.60 3.26
N PHE A 309 33.56 -4.34 3.48
CA PHE A 309 32.66 -4.78 2.42
C PHE A 309 31.26 -5.05 2.97
N SER A 310 30.26 -5.01 2.08
CA SER A 310 28.90 -5.45 2.39
C SER A 310 28.61 -6.83 1.79
N ILE A 311 27.63 -7.52 2.38
CA ILE A 311 27.09 -8.77 1.86
C ILE A 311 25.58 -8.59 1.71
N ASP A 312 25.04 -9.00 0.56
CA ASP A 312 23.61 -9.20 0.34
C ASP A 312 23.33 -10.70 0.18
N GLY A 313 22.38 -11.23 0.95
CA GLY A 313 22.07 -12.66 1.07
C GLY A 313 21.83 -13.10 2.52
N GLY A 314 21.07 -14.18 2.70
CA GLY A 314 20.71 -14.69 4.03
C GLY A 314 21.92 -15.19 4.83
N VAL A 315 22.25 -14.48 5.92
CA VAL A 315 23.23 -14.93 6.93
C VAL A 315 22.46 -15.57 8.08
N PHE A 316 22.26 -16.88 8.00
CA PHE A 316 21.57 -17.65 9.04
C PHE A 316 22.58 -18.51 9.81
N ALA A 317 22.73 -18.22 11.09
CA ALA A 317 23.59 -18.97 12.00
C ALA A 317 22.78 -19.45 13.20
N ASP A 318 21.76 -20.27 12.99
CA ASP A 318 21.21 -21.13 14.05
C ASP A 318 20.20 -22.15 13.52
N GLU A 319 20.40 -23.42 13.87
CA GLU A 319 19.41 -24.49 13.76
C GLU A 319 18.26 -24.34 14.78
N ALA A 320 18.50 -23.62 15.89
CA ALA A 320 17.61 -23.55 17.05
C ALA A 320 16.74 -22.29 17.15
N ALA A 321 16.97 -21.28 16.31
CA ALA A 321 16.10 -20.11 16.26
C ALA A 321 14.77 -20.54 15.63
N ALA A 322 13.68 -20.44 16.38
CA ALA A 322 12.34 -20.67 15.85
C ALA A 322 12.12 -19.74 14.65
N VAL A 323 12.31 -20.29 13.46
CA VAL A 323 12.08 -19.66 12.16
C VAL A 323 10.66 -19.13 12.20
N SER A 324 10.51 -17.80 12.25
CA SER A 324 9.18 -17.22 12.12
C SER A 324 8.63 -17.64 10.76
N GLY A 325 7.30 -17.80 10.62
CA GLY A 325 6.67 -18.34 9.40
C GLY A 325 6.94 -17.55 8.09
N ILE A 326 7.75 -16.50 8.14
CA ILE A 326 8.14 -15.57 7.08
C ILE A 326 9.67 -15.57 6.79
N ASP A 327 10.49 -16.24 7.59
CA ASP A 327 11.94 -16.29 7.36
C ASP A 327 12.31 -17.25 6.20
N PHE A 328 13.43 -17.01 5.52
CA PHE A 328 13.99 -17.90 4.51
C PHE A 328 14.47 -19.23 5.15
N VAL A 329 14.35 -20.32 4.42
CA VAL A 329 14.67 -21.70 4.86
C VAL A 329 15.74 -22.26 3.93
N PHE A 330 16.80 -22.85 4.48
CA PHE A 330 17.76 -23.61 3.67
C PHE A 330 17.06 -24.86 3.12
N ALA A 331 16.75 -24.85 1.84
CA ALA A 331 16.26 -26.02 1.14
C ALA A 331 17.46 -26.72 0.51
N ASP A 332 17.59 -28.03 0.76
CA ASP A 332 18.45 -28.86 -0.07
C ASP A 332 17.97 -28.74 -1.53
N GLU A 333 18.88 -28.86 -2.51
CA GLU A 333 18.58 -28.63 -3.94
C GLU A 333 17.40 -29.48 -4.45
N ALA A 334 17.10 -30.59 -3.77
CA ALA A 334 15.98 -31.49 -4.04
C ALA A 334 14.63 -31.09 -3.40
N ALA A 335 14.58 -30.08 -2.53
CA ALA A 335 13.42 -29.74 -1.70
C ALA A 335 12.89 -28.30 -1.89
N GLY A 336 13.42 -27.54 -2.85
CA GLY A 336 13.07 -26.12 -3.08
C GLY A 336 11.58 -25.86 -3.33
N GLU A 337 10.85 -26.79 -3.94
CA GLU A 337 9.42 -26.65 -4.24
C GLU A 337 8.54 -26.56 -2.98
N ALA A 338 8.97 -27.14 -1.85
CA ALA A 338 8.20 -27.15 -0.61
C ALA A 338 8.14 -25.78 0.09
N PHE A 339 9.11 -24.89 -0.21
CA PHE A 339 9.27 -23.60 0.45
C PHE A 339 9.13 -22.40 -0.50
N GLY A 340 8.97 -22.64 -1.80
CA GLY A 340 8.76 -21.60 -2.82
C GLY A 340 9.86 -20.53 -2.79
N ASP A 341 9.48 -19.26 -2.83
CA ASP A 341 10.39 -18.10 -2.80
C ASP A 341 11.20 -17.97 -1.50
N ARG A 342 10.91 -18.78 -0.48
CA ARG A 342 11.62 -18.80 0.80
C ARG A 342 12.81 -19.75 0.82
N ALA A 343 13.00 -20.58 -0.22
CA ALA A 343 14.15 -21.48 -0.31
C ALA A 343 15.45 -20.67 -0.53
N ALA A 344 16.34 -20.66 0.46
CA ALA A 344 17.66 -20.05 0.39
C ALA A 344 18.72 -21.11 0.06
N CYS A 345 19.62 -20.79 -0.87
CA CYS A 345 20.83 -21.58 -1.17
C CYS A 345 22.03 -20.99 -0.42
N PHE A 346 23.08 -21.78 -0.20
CA PHE A 346 24.35 -21.22 0.29
C PHE A 346 24.85 -20.12 -0.65
N GLY A 347 25.15 -18.95 -0.08
CA GLY A 347 25.75 -17.85 -0.83
C GLY A 347 27.10 -18.27 -1.40
N VAL A 348 27.23 -18.27 -2.73
CA VAL A 348 28.52 -18.44 -3.40
C VAL A 348 29.11 -17.05 -3.61
N CYS A 349 30.21 -16.73 -2.94
CA CYS A 349 30.97 -15.51 -3.22
C CYS A 349 31.43 -15.56 -4.68
N ARG A 350 30.77 -14.78 -5.55
CA ARG A 350 31.20 -14.58 -6.93
C ARG A 350 31.96 -13.27 -6.99
N PRO A 351 33.25 -13.26 -7.38
CA PRO A 351 33.92 -12.01 -7.66
C PRO A 351 33.16 -11.29 -8.77
N VAL A 352 32.98 -9.98 -8.62
CA VAL A 352 32.49 -9.12 -9.70
C VAL A 352 33.43 -9.29 -10.88
N ALA A 353 32.93 -9.32 -12.12
CA ALA A 353 33.74 -9.64 -13.30
C ALA A 353 35.01 -8.77 -13.42
N THR A 354 34.97 -7.55 -12.88
CA THR A 354 36.06 -6.57 -12.88
C THR A 354 36.83 -6.50 -11.56
N ALA A 355 36.53 -7.36 -10.58
CA ALA A 355 37.13 -7.29 -9.25
C ALA A 355 38.66 -7.47 -9.30
N LEU A 356 39.18 -8.22 -10.28
CA LEU A 356 40.62 -8.44 -10.46
C LEU A 356 41.29 -7.43 -11.39
N ASP A 357 40.51 -6.53 -12.02
CA ASP A 357 41.01 -5.55 -12.98
C ASP A 357 41.53 -4.27 -12.31
N ALA A 358 41.24 -4.09 -11.01
CA ALA A 358 41.77 -3.01 -10.20
C ALA A 358 43.06 -3.44 -9.48
N PRO A 359 44.06 -2.55 -9.31
CA PRO A 359 45.22 -2.85 -8.48
C PRO A 359 44.77 -3.16 -7.06
N LEU A 360 45.25 -4.28 -6.51
CA LEU A 360 45.06 -4.65 -5.12
C LEU A 360 46.04 -3.88 -4.22
N PRO A 361 45.60 -3.36 -3.06
CA PRO A 361 44.25 -3.42 -2.52
C PRO A 361 43.25 -2.50 -3.24
N HIS A 362 42.01 -2.95 -3.38
CA HIS A 362 40.93 -2.19 -4.04
C HIS A 362 40.83 -0.78 -3.44
N ALA A 363 40.72 0.23 -4.29
CA ALA A 363 40.31 1.56 -3.84
C ALA A 363 38.96 1.42 -3.13
N GLY A 364 38.89 1.87 -1.87
CA GLY A 364 37.71 1.73 -1.03
C GLY A 364 36.44 2.14 -1.78
N GLY A 365 35.47 1.23 -1.85
CA GLY A 365 34.13 1.53 -2.33
C GLY A 365 33.24 1.92 -1.16
N LEU A 366 32.21 2.71 -1.43
CA LEU A 366 31.16 2.96 -0.42
C LEU A 366 30.48 1.62 -0.10
N THR A 367 30.50 1.25 1.18
CA THR A 367 29.79 0.08 1.70
C THR A 367 28.34 0.50 1.96
N PRO A 368 27.33 -0.07 1.29
CA PRO A 368 25.93 0.22 1.60
C PRO A 368 25.67 0.13 3.13
N PRO A 369 24.98 1.11 3.72
CA PRO A 369 24.82 1.18 5.17
C PRO A 369 23.76 0.21 5.69
N ILE A 370 23.87 -0.13 6.98
CA ILE A 370 22.75 -0.74 7.71
C ILE A 370 21.57 0.24 7.70
N THR A 371 20.40 -0.25 7.29
CA THR A 371 19.18 0.56 7.20
C THR A 371 18.16 0.06 8.22
N LEU A 372 17.76 0.93 9.15
CA LEU A 372 16.72 0.61 10.13
C LEU A 372 15.34 0.75 9.49
N ARG A 373 14.57 -0.34 9.52
CA ARG A 373 13.18 -0.38 9.05
C ARG A 373 12.22 0.20 10.10
N VAL A 374 11.06 0.64 9.62
CA VAL A 374 9.94 1.01 10.50
C VAL A 374 9.53 -0.21 11.33
N GLY A 375 9.34 0.00 12.64
CA GLY A 375 9.06 -1.08 13.58
C GLY A 375 10.34 -1.72 14.08
N THR A 376 10.47 -3.04 13.95
CA THR A 376 11.58 -3.79 14.55
C THR A 376 12.58 -4.25 13.49
N THR A 377 13.83 -3.81 13.62
CA THR A 377 14.96 -4.35 12.86
C THR A 377 15.66 -5.41 13.71
N ARG A 378 15.82 -6.64 13.18
CA ARG A 378 16.49 -7.75 13.85
C ARG A 378 17.94 -7.81 13.40
N LEU A 379 18.86 -7.48 14.30
CA LEU A 379 20.29 -7.44 14.05
C LEU A 379 21.02 -8.60 14.73
N ARG A 380 22.14 -9.02 14.16
CA ARG A 380 23.04 -9.99 14.78
C ARG A 380 24.48 -9.54 14.66
N PHE A 381 25.24 -9.74 15.73
CA PHE A 381 26.65 -9.41 15.78
C PHE A 381 27.51 -10.66 15.65
N PHE A 382 28.55 -10.60 14.82
CA PHE A 382 29.53 -11.66 14.67
C PHE A 382 30.95 -11.09 14.75
N VAL A 383 31.82 -11.86 15.36
CA VAL A 383 33.27 -11.81 15.18
C VAL A 383 33.74 -13.15 14.63
N ARG A 384 34.85 -13.19 13.90
CA ARG A 384 35.40 -14.46 13.42
C ARG A 384 35.96 -15.26 14.60
N GLU A 385 35.39 -16.44 14.83
CA GLU A 385 36.01 -17.45 15.69
C GLU A 385 37.19 -18.07 14.92
N ALA A 386 38.40 -17.96 15.46
CA ALA A 386 39.53 -18.70 14.91
C ALA A 386 39.34 -20.19 15.23
N VAL A 387 38.92 -20.98 14.25
CA VAL A 387 39.14 -22.43 14.28
C VAL A 387 40.61 -22.66 13.95
N PHE A 388 41.46 -22.73 14.98
CA PHE A 388 42.79 -23.29 14.79
C PHE A 388 42.61 -24.77 14.46
N ALA A 389 42.84 -25.15 13.20
CA ALA A 389 43.04 -26.55 12.88
C ALA A 389 44.27 -27.00 13.68
N ALA A 390 44.08 -27.86 14.67
CA ALA A 390 45.19 -28.54 15.30
C ALA A 390 45.89 -29.35 14.19
N GLU A 391 47.19 -29.11 13.98
CA GLU A 391 48.01 -29.96 13.14
C GLU A 391 47.78 -31.42 13.55
N CYS A 392 47.29 -32.24 12.62
CA CYS A 392 47.33 -33.68 12.77
C CYS A 392 48.81 -34.05 12.81
N GLN A 393 49.36 -34.27 14.01
CA GLN A 393 50.65 -34.94 14.16
C GLN A 393 50.49 -36.34 13.54
N ALA A 394 51.04 -36.50 12.34
CA ALA A 394 51.20 -37.80 11.73
C ALA A 394 52.28 -38.55 12.53
N ASP A 395 51.84 -39.40 13.45
CA ASP A 395 52.71 -40.41 14.06
C ASP A 395 53.18 -41.39 12.97
N ALA A 396 54.50 -41.51 12.83
CA ALA A 396 55.20 -42.53 12.07
C ALA A 396 55.74 -43.62 13.01
#